data_AF-A0A162JK08-F1
#
_entry.id   AF-A0A162JK08-F1
#
_cell.length_a   1.000
_cell.length_b   1.000
_cell.length_c   1.000
_cell.angle_alpha   90.00
_cell.angle_beta   90.00
_cell.angle_gamma   90.00
#
_symmetry.space_group_name_H-M   'P 1'
#
loop_
_entity.id
_entity.type
_entity.pdbx_description
1 polymer ?
#
loop_
_entity_poly.entity_id
_entity_poly.type
_entity_poly.pdbx_seq_one_letter_code
_entity_poly.pdbx_strand_id
1 'polypeptide(L)'
;MCRDEIRTIVQKRNDHEHRVLSPGNTPFEWSTYVKWEQSLENLRSKRCRRLRVHHLNSAHAGQGRVFSIYERAVNRHPGSSELWKEYLSYAASVKAAKRWRKTMTKALRMMPTDVDLWVIAGRRSARHGDMAAARGFFMRGCRFCTKDCQLWIEYAKSEMEWLVKVDQRKNEKKGVDALRPDRVDDDDELRIVDSEDDDDDNDDGNILPEPSRAQANVIDKQASAQLKSNPAMDGAIPMAIYDIAQKQAFFTPEVAESFFLLFSSFKTLSTQPTISQHVLDSLNKAYPNHPSTCNCYIREPIHGLQTNTADFARGLRTVLARLGDKLDVTTDKIELGRKTAAWIDGYLALGGLDDGIRQVLELTRGKLELA
;
A
#
# COMPACT_ATOMS: atom_id res chain seq x y z
N MET A 1 -4.53 -20.00 -37.60
CA MET A 1 -4.06 -18.73 -38.20
C MET A 1 -3.75 -19.01 -39.65
N CYS A 2 -4.02 -18.08 -40.57
CA CYS A 2 -3.64 -18.28 -41.97
C CYS A 2 -2.11 -18.10 -42.14
N ARG A 3 -1.56 -18.57 -43.27
CA ARG A 3 -0.11 -18.52 -43.53
C ARG A 3 0.45 -17.10 -43.53
N ASP A 4 -0.31 -16.15 -44.08
CA ASP A 4 0.10 -14.73 -44.15
C ASP A 4 0.08 -14.06 -42.78
N GLU A 5 -0.92 -14.35 -41.95
CA GLU A 5 -0.95 -13.92 -40.54
C GLU A 5 0.28 -14.43 -39.78
N ILE A 6 0.66 -15.70 -39.98
CA ILE A 6 1.85 -16.27 -39.33
C ILE A 6 3.12 -15.52 -39.78
N ARG A 7 3.26 -15.23 -41.08
CA ARG A 7 4.41 -14.47 -41.60
C ARG A 7 4.48 -13.07 -40.97
N THR A 8 3.36 -12.36 -40.86
CA THR A 8 3.34 -11.03 -40.23
C THR A 8 3.66 -11.07 -38.74
N ILE A 9 3.21 -12.09 -38.01
CA ILE A 9 3.56 -12.30 -36.59
C ILE A 9 5.07 -12.55 -36.45
N VAL A 10 5.64 -13.41 -37.31
CA VAL A 10 7.08 -13.71 -37.29
C VAL A 10 7.90 -12.45 -37.57
N GLN A 11 7.52 -11.67 -38.59
CA GLN A 11 8.21 -10.42 -38.90
C GLN A 11 8.19 -9.44 -37.71
N LYS A 12 7.00 -9.17 -37.15
CA LYS A 12 6.87 -8.27 -36.01
C LYS A 12 7.65 -8.74 -34.79
N ARG A 13 7.70 -10.06 -34.53
CA ARG A 13 8.52 -10.62 -33.45
C ARG A 13 10.00 -10.35 -33.69
N ASN A 14 10.50 -10.59 -34.90
CA ASN A 14 11.89 -10.31 -35.24
C ASN A 14 12.22 -8.83 -35.07
N ASP A 15 11.33 -7.92 -35.49
CA ASP A 15 11.54 -6.47 -35.31
C ASP A 15 11.61 -6.08 -33.82
N HIS A 16 10.85 -6.74 -32.96
CA HIS A 16 10.93 -6.55 -31.51
C HIS A 16 12.23 -7.15 -30.93
N GLU A 17 12.61 -8.36 -31.33
CA GLU A 17 13.87 -9.00 -30.89
C GLU A 17 15.09 -8.15 -31.28
N HIS A 18 15.14 -7.63 -32.51
CA HIS A 18 16.20 -6.72 -32.94
C HIS A 18 16.27 -5.47 -32.07
N ARG A 19 15.12 -4.85 -31.75
CA ARG A 19 15.07 -3.66 -30.87
C ARG A 19 15.60 -3.96 -29.47
N VAL A 20 15.10 -5.01 -28.81
CA VAL A 20 15.52 -5.32 -27.42
C VAL A 20 16.94 -5.85 -27.31
N LEU A 21 17.49 -6.43 -28.39
CA LEU A 21 18.90 -6.86 -28.46
C LEU A 21 19.85 -5.75 -28.90
N SER A 22 19.34 -4.61 -29.38
CA SER A 22 20.17 -3.50 -29.82
C SER A 22 20.93 -2.87 -28.64
N PRO A 23 22.17 -2.39 -28.84
CA PRO A 23 22.86 -1.55 -27.87
C PRO A 23 22.00 -0.33 -27.51
N GLY A 24 21.99 0.05 -26.24
CA GLY A 24 21.21 1.21 -25.77
C GLY A 24 19.70 0.97 -25.66
N ASN A 25 19.23 -0.29 -25.71
CA ASN A 25 17.81 -0.59 -25.52
C ASN A 25 17.28 -0.07 -24.17
N THR A 26 15.98 0.24 -24.14
CA THR A 26 15.31 0.87 -22.99
C THR A 26 14.29 -0.06 -22.33
N PRO A 27 13.96 0.13 -21.04
CA PRO A 27 12.88 -0.60 -20.38
C PRO A 27 11.54 -0.52 -21.13
N PHE A 28 11.26 0.62 -21.76
CA PHE A 28 10.05 0.85 -22.55
C PHE A 28 9.95 -0.09 -23.77
N GLU A 29 11.05 -0.35 -24.47
CA GLU A 29 11.07 -1.27 -25.62
C GLU A 29 10.76 -2.71 -25.20
N TRP A 30 11.31 -3.15 -24.05
CA TRP A 30 10.99 -4.44 -23.45
C TRP A 30 9.51 -4.52 -23.06
N SER A 31 8.98 -3.51 -22.37
CA SER A 31 7.56 -3.44 -21.99
C SER A 31 6.65 -3.50 -23.23
N THR A 32 6.99 -2.76 -24.29
CA THR A 32 6.25 -2.77 -25.55
C THR A 32 6.24 -4.14 -26.20
N TYR A 33 7.39 -4.82 -26.22
CA TYR A 33 7.49 -6.17 -26.76
C TYR A 33 6.62 -7.15 -25.97
N VAL A 34 6.68 -7.11 -24.64
CA VAL A 34 5.88 -7.99 -23.80
C VAL A 34 4.38 -7.73 -23.96
N LYS A 35 3.95 -6.47 -23.96
CA LYS A 35 2.54 -6.09 -24.19
C LYS A 35 2.03 -6.61 -25.54
N TRP A 36 2.87 -6.57 -26.58
CA TRP A 36 2.54 -7.16 -27.87
C TRP A 36 2.38 -8.68 -27.79
N GLU A 37 3.29 -9.42 -27.16
CA GLU A 37 3.17 -10.88 -26.98
C GLU A 37 1.94 -11.27 -26.14
N GLN A 38 1.63 -10.53 -25.09
CA GLN A 38 0.41 -10.73 -24.30
C GLN A 38 -0.86 -10.51 -25.15
N SER A 39 -0.88 -9.47 -25.98
CA SER A 39 -2.01 -9.22 -26.89
C SER A 39 -2.19 -10.35 -27.92
N LEU A 40 -1.08 -10.93 -28.39
CA LEU A 40 -1.09 -12.06 -29.30
C LEU A 40 -1.65 -13.33 -28.63
N GLU A 41 -1.27 -13.59 -27.37
CA GLU A 41 -1.81 -14.71 -26.61
C GLU A 41 -3.31 -14.55 -26.31
N ASN A 42 -3.74 -13.32 -26.01
CA ASN A 42 -5.16 -13.00 -25.84
C ASN A 42 -5.95 -13.23 -27.14
N LEU A 43 -5.41 -12.80 -28.28
CA LEU A 43 -6.02 -13.03 -29.60
C LEU A 43 -6.11 -14.52 -29.91
N ARG A 44 -5.02 -15.27 -29.65
CA ARG A 44 -4.97 -16.73 -29.83
C ARG A 44 -6.03 -17.42 -28.97
N SER A 45 -6.11 -17.09 -27.69
CA SER A 45 -7.08 -17.64 -26.74
C SER A 45 -8.53 -17.41 -27.20
N LYS A 46 -8.87 -16.18 -27.62
CA LYS A 46 -10.19 -15.85 -28.18
C LYS A 46 -10.52 -16.65 -29.44
N ARG A 47 -9.55 -16.82 -30.34
CA ARG A 47 -9.72 -17.60 -31.58
C ARG A 47 -9.91 -19.10 -31.30
N CYS A 48 -9.13 -19.68 -30.39
CA CYS A 48 -9.29 -21.07 -29.97
C CYS A 48 -10.69 -21.31 -29.39
N ARG A 49 -11.18 -20.40 -28.54
CA ARG A 49 -12.56 -20.46 -28.01
C ARG A 49 -13.62 -20.40 -29.13
N ARG A 50 -13.46 -19.48 -30.09
CA ARG A 50 -14.39 -19.34 -31.23
C ARG A 50 -14.41 -20.59 -32.12
N LEU A 51 -13.26 -21.19 -32.36
CA LEU A 51 -13.11 -22.39 -33.20
C LEU A 51 -13.30 -23.70 -32.43
N ARG A 52 -13.64 -23.64 -31.13
CA ARG A 52 -13.84 -24.80 -30.24
C ARG A 52 -12.65 -25.77 -30.23
N VAL A 53 -11.43 -25.22 -30.29
CA VAL A 53 -10.19 -26.00 -30.18
C VAL A 53 -9.78 -26.05 -28.71
N HIS A 54 -9.92 -27.22 -28.08
CA HIS A 54 -9.74 -27.40 -26.64
C HIS A 54 -8.35 -27.91 -26.23
N HIS A 55 -7.72 -28.76 -27.06
CA HIS A 55 -6.42 -29.37 -26.73
C HIS A 55 -5.29 -28.76 -27.57
N LEU A 56 -4.71 -27.65 -27.09
CA LEU A 56 -3.50 -27.11 -27.70
C LEU A 56 -2.28 -27.44 -26.84
N ASN A 57 -1.40 -28.30 -27.37
CA ASN A 57 -0.05 -28.54 -26.82
C ASN A 57 0.76 -27.23 -26.65
N SER A 58 0.42 -26.19 -27.42
CA SER A 58 1.05 -24.87 -27.39
C SER A 58 0.43 -23.88 -26.37
N ALA A 59 -0.55 -24.26 -25.55
CA ALA A 59 -1.21 -23.32 -24.63
C ALA A 59 -0.24 -22.64 -23.65
N HIS A 60 0.76 -23.38 -23.16
CA HIS A 60 1.77 -22.87 -22.24
C HIS A 60 2.98 -22.22 -22.93
N ALA A 61 3.15 -22.43 -24.25
CA ALA A 61 4.29 -21.89 -24.99
C ALA A 61 4.26 -20.35 -25.10
N GLY A 62 3.06 -19.75 -25.17
CA GLY A 62 2.90 -18.29 -25.17
C GLY A 62 3.28 -17.68 -23.83
N GLN A 63 2.78 -18.25 -22.72
CA GLN A 63 3.12 -17.82 -21.36
C GLN A 63 4.63 -17.95 -21.08
N GLY A 64 5.22 -19.10 -21.46
CA GLY A 64 6.67 -19.32 -21.32
C GLY A 64 7.51 -18.28 -22.07
N ARG A 65 7.07 -17.85 -23.27
CA ARG A 65 7.76 -16.78 -24.00
C ARG A 65 7.65 -15.44 -23.28
N VAL A 66 6.46 -15.06 -22.82
CA VAL A 66 6.27 -13.81 -22.06
C VAL A 66 7.17 -13.79 -20.82
N PHE A 67 7.22 -14.90 -20.06
CA PHE A 67 8.12 -15.01 -18.91
C PHE A 67 9.60 -14.92 -19.28
N SER A 68 10.02 -15.55 -20.37
CA SER A 68 11.40 -15.45 -20.86
C SER A 68 11.77 -14.02 -21.25
N ILE A 69 10.87 -13.30 -21.92
CA ILE A 69 11.11 -11.89 -22.28
C ILE A 69 11.22 -11.02 -21.03
N TYR A 70 10.31 -11.17 -20.06
CA TYR A 70 10.41 -10.45 -18.79
C TYR A 70 11.72 -10.77 -18.04
N GLU A 71 12.12 -12.04 -17.98
CA GLU A 71 13.35 -12.45 -17.30
C GLU A 71 14.58 -11.79 -17.93
N ARG A 72 14.66 -11.76 -19.27
CA ARG A 72 15.71 -11.02 -19.98
C ARG A 72 15.64 -9.52 -19.71
N ALA A 73 14.44 -8.94 -19.70
CA ALA A 73 14.22 -7.52 -19.49
C ALA A 73 14.73 -7.07 -18.10
N VAL A 74 14.35 -7.76 -17.04
CA VAL A 74 14.76 -7.42 -15.67
C VAL A 74 16.23 -7.74 -15.38
N ASN A 75 16.82 -8.73 -16.07
CA ASN A 75 18.27 -8.96 -16.00
C ASN A 75 19.05 -7.86 -16.73
N ARG A 76 18.52 -7.32 -17.83
CA ARG A 76 19.15 -6.23 -18.58
C ARG A 76 19.01 -4.88 -17.88
N HIS A 77 17.85 -4.65 -17.25
CA HIS A 77 17.44 -3.40 -16.59
C HIS A 77 16.99 -3.63 -15.15
N PRO A 78 17.87 -4.10 -14.25
CA PRO A 78 17.47 -4.49 -12.89
C PRO A 78 17.00 -3.32 -12.03
N GLY A 79 17.39 -2.09 -12.34
CA GLY A 79 16.94 -0.87 -11.63
C GLY A 79 15.59 -0.32 -12.08
N SER A 80 14.90 -0.97 -13.03
CA SER A 80 13.60 -0.49 -13.52
C SER A 80 12.45 -1.04 -12.67
N SER A 81 11.99 -0.24 -11.71
CA SER A 81 10.83 -0.57 -10.85
C SER A 81 9.58 -0.94 -11.66
N GLU A 82 9.33 -0.21 -12.74
CA GLU A 82 8.19 -0.45 -13.64
C GLU A 82 8.21 -1.84 -14.26
N LEU A 83 9.35 -2.30 -14.78
CA LEU A 83 9.47 -3.64 -15.37
C LEU A 83 9.22 -4.75 -14.35
N TRP A 84 9.74 -4.61 -13.13
CA TRP A 84 9.48 -5.57 -12.07
C TRP A 84 7.99 -5.61 -11.70
N LYS A 85 7.34 -4.46 -11.57
CA LYS A 85 5.89 -4.37 -11.28
C LYS A 85 5.04 -4.95 -12.41
N GLU A 86 5.37 -4.69 -13.67
CA GLU A 86 4.70 -5.28 -14.82
C GLU A 86 4.83 -6.81 -14.84
N TYR A 87 6.04 -7.32 -14.58
CA TYR A 87 6.32 -8.76 -14.52
C TYR A 87 5.53 -9.43 -13.39
N LEU A 88 5.56 -8.86 -12.18
CA LEU A 88 4.79 -9.35 -11.04
C LEU A 88 3.27 -9.31 -11.31
N SER A 89 2.77 -8.22 -11.92
CA SER A 89 1.36 -8.12 -12.32
C SER A 89 0.96 -9.22 -13.30
N TYR A 90 1.81 -9.48 -14.32
CA TYR A 90 1.56 -10.55 -15.27
C TYR A 90 1.56 -11.93 -14.59
N ALA A 91 2.58 -12.24 -13.79
CA ALA A 91 2.67 -13.52 -13.08
C ALA A 91 1.46 -13.77 -12.15
N ALA A 92 0.96 -12.72 -11.48
CA ALA A 92 -0.27 -12.79 -10.70
C ALA A 92 -1.51 -13.03 -11.57
N SER A 93 -1.62 -12.34 -12.72
CA SER A 93 -2.78 -12.44 -13.62
C SER A 93 -2.96 -13.84 -14.22
N VAL A 94 -1.86 -14.55 -14.47
CA VAL A 94 -1.87 -15.94 -14.97
C VAL A 94 -1.82 -16.98 -13.86
N LYS A 95 -1.98 -16.56 -12.59
CA LYS A 95 -1.93 -17.43 -11.40
C LYS A 95 -0.65 -18.26 -11.27
N ALA A 96 0.49 -17.71 -11.70
CA ALA A 96 1.80 -18.36 -11.58
C ALA A 96 2.45 -18.04 -10.24
N ALA A 97 1.88 -18.55 -9.14
CA ALA A 97 2.26 -18.20 -7.78
C ALA A 97 3.74 -18.44 -7.45
N LYS A 98 4.25 -19.66 -7.71
CA LYS A 98 5.67 -19.99 -7.52
C LYS A 98 6.60 -19.05 -8.30
N ARG A 99 6.24 -18.70 -9.54
CA ARG A 99 7.01 -17.75 -10.35
C ARG A 99 6.96 -16.36 -9.74
N TRP A 100 5.78 -15.91 -9.35
CA TRP A 100 5.56 -14.62 -8.71
C TRP A 100 6.41 -14.48 -7.45
N ARG A 101 6.46 -15.50 -6.58
CA ARG A 101 7.28 -15.51 -5.36
C ARG A 101 8.77 -15.33 -5.65
N LYS A 102 9.33 -16.16 -6.54
CA LYS A 102 10.75 -16.05 -6.94
C LYS A 102 11.07 -14.70 -7.57
N THR A 103 10.19 -14.20 -8.44
CA THR A 103 10.33 -12.88 -9.05
C THR A 103 10.28 -11.77 -8.00
N MET A 104 9.39 -11.88 -7.01
CA MET A 104 9.24 -10.90 -5.94
C MET A 104 10.48 -10.82 -5.06
N THR A 105 11.01 -11.96 -4.63
CA THR A 105 12.26 -12.02 -3.85
C THR A 105 13.43 -11.44 -4.63
N LYS A 106 13.54 -11.76 -5.93
CA LYS A 106 14.59 -11.18 -6.79
C LYS A 106 14.43 -9.66 -6.94
N ALA A 107 13.20 -9.17 -7.12
CA ALA A 107 12.93 -7.73 -7.23
C ALA A 107 13.34 -6.98 -5.94
N LEU A 108 12.99 -7.52 -4.77
CA LEU A 108 13.37 -6.95 -3.47
C LEU A 108 14.89 -6.97 -3.25
N ARG A 109 15.59 -8.03 -3.70
CA ARG A 109 17.06 -8.07 -3.66
C ARG A 109 17.71 -7.01 -4.54
N MET A 110 17.18 -6.80 -5.75
CA MET A 110 17.74 -5.82 -6.68
C MET A 110 17.41 -4.38 -6.29
N MET A 111 16.25 -4.14 -5.68
CA MET A 111 15.78 -2.80 -5.30
C MET A 111 15.21 -2.79 -3.87
N PRO A 112 16.06 -2.99 -2.84
CA PRO A 112 15.59 -3.11 -1.46
C PRO A 112 15.03 -1.81 -0.89
N THR A 113 15.30 -0.66 -1.53
CA THR A 113 14.79 0.65 -1.11
C THR A 113 13.51 1.07 -1.84
N ASP A 114 12.99 0.26 -2.76
CA ASP A 114 11.74 0.54 -3.48
C ASP A 114 10.53 0.25 -2.57
N VAL A 115 9.84 1.32 -2.17
CA VAL A 115 8.70 1.25 -1.25
C VAL A 115 7.55 0.42 -1.83
N ASP A 116 7.24 0.62 -3.11
CA ASP A 116 6.08 0.00 -3.74
C ASP A 116 6.23 -1.52 -3.82
N LEU A 117 7.44 -2.03 -4.04
CA LEU A 117 7.70 -3.47 -3.97
C LEU A 117 7.37 -4.03 -2.57
N TRP A 118 7.86 -3.41 -1.49
CA TRP A 118 7.52 -3.86 -0.15
C TRP A 118 6.01 -3.81 0.13
N VAL A 119 5.33 -2.76 -0.33
CA VAL A 119 3.86 -2.65 -0.26
C VAL A 119 3.20 -3.78 -1.03
N ILE A 120 3.64 -4.10 -2.25
CA ILE A 120 3.08 -5.20 -3.06
C ILE A 120 3.20 -6.55 -2.32
N ALA A 121 4.36 -6.85 -1.73
CA ALA A 121 4.58 -8.10 -0.98
C ALA A 121 3.71 -8.17 0.29
N GLY A 122 3.73 -7.11 1.11
CA GLY A 122 2.98 -7.04 2.36
C GLY A 122 1.47 -7.11 2.11
N ARG A 123 0.95 -6.31 1.17
CA ARG A 123 -0.48 -6.27 0.82
C ARG A 123 -0.95 -7.58 0.20
N ARG A 124 -0.12 -8.25 -0.61
CA ARG A 124 -0.49 -9.58 -1.14
C ARG A 124 -0.65 -10.58 0.00
N SER A 125 0.33 -10.66 0.92
CA SER A 125 0.28 -11.57 2.07
C SER A 125 -0.94 -11.31 2.96
N ALA A 126 -1.23 -10.04 3.27
CA ALA A 126 -2.41 -9.63 4.04
C ALA A 126 -3.74 -9.98 3.34
N ARG A 127 -3.80 -9.92 2.00
CA ARG A 127 -4.98 -10.34 1.22
C ARG A 127 -5.18 -11.86 1.24
N HIS A 128 -4.11 -12.65 1.30
CA HIS A 128 -4.18 -14.10 1.47
C HIS A 128 -4.40 -14.52 2.94
N GLY A 129 -4.69 -13.59 3.83
CA GLY A 129 -5.03 -13.90 5.23
C GLY A 129 -3.83 -14.17 6.13
N ASP A 130 -2.61 -14.15 5.61
CA ASP A 130 -1.39 -14.23 6.41
C ASP A 130 -0.89 -12.83 6.80
N MET A 131 -1.41 -12.36 7.93
CA MET A 131 -0.96 -11.09 8.50
C MET A 131 0.43 -11.19 9.12
N ALA A 132 0.89 -12.39 9.52
CA ALA A 132 2.21 -12.56 10.11
C ALA A 132 3.31 -12.37 9.06
N ALA A 133 3.18 -13.00 7.89
CA ALA A 133 4.08 -12.72 6.77
C ALA A 133 3.99 -11.27 6.31
N ALA A 134 2.78 -10.69 6.23
CA ALA A 134 2.60 -9.29 5.87
C ALA A 134 3.40 -8.36 6.80
N ARG A 135 3.30 -8.55 8.13
CA ARG A 135 4.10 -7.83 9.13
C ARG A 135 5.59 -8.02 8.88
N GLY A 136 6.03 -9.23 8.57
CA GLY A 136 7.43 -9.51 8.23
C GLY A 136 7.94 -8.68 7.04
N PHE A 137 7.17 -8.62 5.95
CA PHE A 137 7.50 -7.79 4.78
C PHE A 137 7.53 -6.31 5.10
N PHE A 138 6.50 -5.80 5.80
CA PHE A 138 6.45 -4.39 6.17
C PHE A 138 7.58 -4.00 7.12
N MET A 139 7.84 -4.77 8.18
CA MET A 139 8.94 -4.50 9.12
C MET A 139 10.29 -4.53 8.41
N ARG A 140 10.53 -5.53 7.55
CA ARG A 140 11.80 -5.63 6.79
C ARG A 140 11.94 -4.46 5.82
N GLY A 141 10.87 -4.11 5.11
CA GLY A 141 10.86 -2.94 4.24
C GLY A 141 11.10 -1.63 4.99
N CYS A 142 10.50 -1.43 6.17
CA CYS A 142 10.72 -0.24 6.99
C CYS A 142 12.18 -0.08 7.42
N ARG A 143 12.91 -1.19 7.59
CA ARG A 143 14.36 -1.16 7.87
C ARG A 143 15.19 -0.68 6.68
N PHE A 144 14.74 -0.91 5.45
CA PHE A 144 15.42 -0.42 4.24
C PHE A 144 14.97 0.97 3.80
N CYS A 145 13.66 1.22 3.81
CA CYS A 145 13.01 2.44 3.34
C CYS A 145 12.91 3.46 4.49
N THR A 146 14.04 4.00 4.93
CA THR A 146 14.11 4.94 6.07
C THR A 146 14.04 6.42 5.66
N LYS A 147 13.92 6.72 4.37
CA LYS A 147 13.93 8.09 3.85
C LYS A 147 12.54 8.72 3.78
N ASP A 148 11.51 7.90 3.67
CA ASP A 148 10.13 8.32 3.43
C ASP A 148 9.17 7.57 4.37
N CYS A 149 8.11 8.25 4.77
CA CYS A 149 7.02 7.74 5.58
C CYS A 149 6.06 6.83 4.82
N GLN A 150 6.05 6.83 3.48
CA GLN A 150 5.05 6.13 2.67
C GLN A 150 4.86 4.66 3.08
N LEU A 151 5.97 3.92 3.32
CA LEU A 151 5.88 2.52 3.71
C LEU A 151 5.28 2.33 5.12
N TRP A 152 5.59 3.24 6.04
CA TRP A 152 5.06 3.22 7.40
C TRP A 152 3.55 3.51 7.44
N ILE A 153 3.10 4.45 6.61
CA ILE A 153 1.67 4.77 6.45
C ILE A 153 0.93 3.56 5.85
N GLU A 154 1.48 2.93 4.80
CA GLU A 154 0.86 1.73 4.22
C GLU A 154 0.89 0.53 5.17
N TYR A 155 1.92 0.39 6.01
CA TYR A 155 1.93 -0.63 7.06
C TYR A 155 0.83 -0.39 8.09
N ALA A 156 0.74 0.82 8.63
CA ALA A 156 -0.31 1.20 9.57
C ALA A 156 -1.71 1.00 8.98
N LYS A 157 -1.90 1.36 7.70
CA LYS A 157 -3.15 1.14 6.96
C LYS A 157 -3.50 -0.34 6.86
N SER A 158 -2.53 -1.19 6.55
CA SER A 158 -2.74 -2.63 6.46
C SER A 158 -3.14 -3.23 7.81
N GLU A 159 -2.59 -2.74 8.93
CA GLU A 159 -3.03 -3.15 10.26
C GLU A 159 -4.43 -2.67 10.59
N MET A 160 -4.78 -1.42 10.27
CA MET A 160 -6.14 -0.90 10.48
C MET A 160 -7.19 -1.70 9.68
N GLU A 161 -6.91 -2.04 8.42
CA GLU A 161 -7.79 -2.90 7.63
C GLU A 161 -7.93 -4.30 8.23
N TRP A 162 -6.86 -4.85 8.80
CA TRP A 162 -6.90 -6.12 9.50
C TRP A 162 -7.73 -6.04 10.79
N LEU A 163 -7.61 -4.96 11.57
CA LEU A 163 -8.45 -4.71 12.75
C LEU A 163 -9.94 -4.68 12.41
N VAL A 164 -10.31 -4.05 11.30
CA VAL A 164 -11.71 -4.04 10.82
C VAL A 164 -12.20 -5.47 10.58
N LYS A 165 -11.41 -6.33 9.94
CA LYS A 165 -11.77 -7.75 9.72
C LYS A 165 -11.94 -8.49 11.04
N VAL A 166 -11.06 -8.24 12.01
CA VAL A 166 -11.11 -8.87 13.34
C VAL A 166 -12.36 -8.45 14.11
N ASP A 167 -12.70 -7.16 14.09
CA ASP A 167 -13.90 -6.61 14.74
C ASP A 167 -15.20 -7.17 14.10
N GLN A 168 -15.22 -7.28 12.76
CA GLN A 168 -16.32 -7.93 12.03
C GLN A 168 -16.51 -9.39 12.45
N ARG A 169 -15.43 -10.18 12.51
CA ARG A 169 -15.50 -11.60 12.94
C ARG A 169 -15.99 -11.75 14.38
N LYS A 170 -15.54 -10.87 15.28
CA LYS A 170 -15.97 -10.84 16.67
C LYS A 170 -17.48 -10.60 16.78
N ASN A 171 -18.02 -9.70 15.96
CA ASN A 171 -19.44 -9.37 15.95
C ASN A 171 -20.30 -10.47 15.30
N GLU A 172 -19.79 -11.13 14.25
CA GLU A 172 -20.52 -12.19 13.52
C GLU A 172 -20.50 -13.56 14.19
N LYS A 173 -19.40 -13.95 14.84
CA LYS A 173 -19.19 -15.31 15.38
C LYS A 173 -18.67 -15.27 16.81
N LYS A 174 -19.59 -15.14 17.78
CA LYS A 174 -19.28 -15.31 19.21
C LYS A 174 -18.71 -16.73 19.44
N GLY A 175 -17.41 -16.82 19.74
CA GLY A 175 -16.75 -18.07 20.16
C GLY A 175 -15.74 -18.68 19.16
N VAL A 176 -15.54 -18.08 17.98
CA VAL A 176 -14.43 -18.45 17.09
C VAL A 176 -13.25 -17.52 17.34
N ASP A 177 -12.04 -18.05 17.40
CA ASP A 177 -10.81 -17.25 17.52
C ASP A 177 -10.73 -16.23 16.38
N ALA A 178 -11.01 -14.96 16.70
CA ALA A 178 -11.06 -13.86 15.74
C ALA A 178 -9.68 -13.59 15.11
N LEU A 179 -8.60 -14.03 15.77
CA LEU A 179 -7.21 -13.86 15.36
C LEU A 179 -6.75 -14.98 14.42
N ARG A 180 -7.57 -16.01 14.18
CA ARG A 180 -7.21 -17.11 13.29
C ARG A 180 -6.93 -16.59 11.86
N PRO A 181 -5.79 -16.97 11.25
CA PRO A 181 -5.52 -16.63 9.85
C PRO A 181 -6.60 -17.20 8.93
N ASP A 182 -7.06 -16.40 7.96
CA ASP A 182 -7.87 -16.89 6.85
C ASP A 182 -6.95 -17.67 5.91
N ARG A 183 -6.57 -18.89 6.26
CA ARG A 183 -5.72 -19.72 5.39
C ARG A 183 -6.48 -20.01 4.09
N VAL A 184 -6.12 -19.31 3.02
CA VAL A 184 -6.45 -19.70 1.64
C VAL A 184 -5.26 -20.45 1.07
N ASP A 185 -5.49 -21.69 0.63
CA ASP A 185 -4.60 -22.64 -0.07
C ASP A 185 -3.07 -22.34 -0.08
N ASP A 186 -2.28 -23.27 0.48
CA ASP A 186 -0.81 -23.22 0.69
C ASP A 186 0.04 -22.79 -0.54
N ASP A 187 -0.47 -22.90 -1.76
CA ASP A 187 0.32 -22.76 -2.99
C ASP A 187 0.75 -21.29 -3.28
N ASP A 188 0.02 -20.32 -2.72
CA ASP A 188 0.20 -18.87 -2.95
C ASP A 188 1.01 -18.14 -1.85
N GLU A 189 1.45 -18.84 -0.80
CA GLU A 189 2.08 -18.24 0.38
C GLU A 189 3.53 -17.81 0.12
N LEU A 190 3.81 -16.51 0.31
CA LEU A 190 5.16 -15.98 0.42
C LEU A 190 5.70 -16.26 1.82
N ARG A 191 6.47 -17.34 1.98
CA ARG A 191 7.21 -17.56 3.21
C ARG A 191 8.48 -16.72 3.21
N ILE A 192 8.68 -15.98 4.29
CA ILE A 192 9.98 -15.44 4.63
C ILE A 192 10.79 -16.64 5.12
N VAL A 193 11.59 -17.22 4.23
CA VAL A 193 12.55 -18.25 4.64
C VAL A 193 13.68 -17.51 5.34
N ASP A 194 13.61 -17.43 6.68
CA ASP A 194 14.81 -17.18 7.47
C ASP A 194 15.72 -18.41 7.28
N SER A 195 16.99 -18.17 7.00
CA SER A 195 17.95 -19.10 6.37
C SER A 195 18.34 -20.34 7.20
N GLU A 196 17.51 -20.82 8.12
CA GLU A 196 17.95 -21.80 9.12
C GLU A 196 17.23 -23.17 9.10
N ASP A 197 16.09 -23.38 8.43
CA ASP A 197 15.42 -24.70 8.49
C ASP A 197 14.57 -25.05 7.26
N ASP A 198 15.19 -25.37 6.12
CA ASP A 198 14.60 -26.28 5.12
C ASP A 198 15.70 -26.74 4.14
N ASP A 199 16.11 -28.01 4.26
CA ASP A 199 16.99 -28.75 3.35
C ASP A 199 16.30 -29.00 1.98
N ASP A 200 15.97 -27.94 1.24
CA ASP A 200 15.67 -28.03 -0.20
C ASP A 200 16.83 -27.38 -0.96
N ASP A 201 17.85 -28.20 -1.22
CA ASP A 201 19.19 -27.94 -1.76
C ASP A 201 19.26 -27.24 -3.15
N ASN A 202 18.25 -26.45 -3.56
CA ASN A 202 18.22 -25.78 -4.87
C ASN A 202 17.46 -24.44 -4.95
N ASP A 203 17.15 -23.72 -3.85
CA ASP A 203 16.43 -22.43 -3.93
C ASP A 203 17.11 -21.21 -3.28
N ASP A 204 18.34 -20.90 -3.72
CA ASP A 204 19.01 -19.58 -3.58
C ASP A 204 18.16 -18.39 -4.16
N GLY A 205 17.01 -18.72 -4.76
CA GLY A 205 15.99 -17.82 -5.28
C GLY A 205 15.11 -17.11 -4.24
N ASN A 206 15.00 -17.62 -3.01
CA ASN A 206 14.00 -17.16 -2.03
C ASN A 206 14.55 -16.34 -0.85
N ILE A 207 15.84 -16.04 -0.81
CA ILE A 207 16.44 -15.25 0.27
C ILE A 207 16.10 -13.76 0.08
N LEU A 208 15.44 -13.16 1.07
CA LEU A 208 15.14 -11.72 1.09
C LEU A 208 16.39 -10.90 1.45
N PRO A 209 16.51 -9.63 0.97
CA PRO A 209 17.66 -8.79 1.28
C PRO A 209 17.80 -8.58 2.79
N GLU A 210 18.98 -8.80 3.36
CA GLU A 210 19.23 -8.60 4.79
C GLU A 210 19.57 -7.14 5.12
N PRO A 211 18.88 -6.53 6.11
CA PRO A 211 19.20 -5.18 6.53
C PRO A 211 20.57 -5.15 7.22
N SER A 212 21.37 -4.12 6.92
CA SER A 212 22.62 -3.87 7.65
C SER A 212 22.36 -3.64 9.15
N ARG A 213 23.39 -3.73 9.99
CA ARG A 213 23.26 -3.53 11.46
C ARG A 213 22.61 -2.20 11.84
N ALA A 214 22.88 -1.13 11.09
CA ALA A 214 22.23 0.18 11.31
C ALA A 214 20.75 0.16 10.92
N GLN A 215 20.42 -0.49 9.80
CA GLN A 215 19.04 -0.66 9.34
C GLN A 215 18.24 -1.60 10.25
N ALA A 216 18.87 -2.60 10.85
CA ALA A 216 18.23 -3.50 11.81
C ALA A 216 17.74 -2.76 13.07
N ASN A 217 18.40 -1.65 13.46
CA ASN A 217 18.02 -0.85 14.62
C ASN A 217 16.82 0.08 14.39
N VAL A 218 16.36 0.25 13.14
CA VAL A 218 15.16 1.04 12.80
C VAL A 218 13.92 0.52 13.52
N ILE A 219 13.82 -0.81 13.64
CA ILE A 219 12.86 -1.51 14.49
C ILE A 219 13.67 -2.42 15.40
N ASP A 220 13.94 -1.94 16.61
CA ASP A 220 14.72 -2.66 17.62
C ASP A 220 14.06 -3.99 18.02
N LYS A 221 14.79 -4.86 18.73
CA LYS A 221 14.29 -6.18 19.14
C LYS A 221 13.08 -6.09 20.06
N GLN A 222 13.00 -5.06 20.90
CA GLN A 222 11.90 -4.85 21.84
C GLN A 222 10.64 -4.37 21.11
N ALA A 223 10.77 -3.43 20.19
CA ALA A 223 9.72 -2.94 19.29
C ALA A 223 9.21 -4.06 18.39
N SER A 224 10.10 -4.91 17.85
CA SER A 224 9.69 -6.09 17.09
C SER A 224 8.95 -7.10 17.96
N ALA A 225 9.37 -7.30 19.21
CA ALA A 225 8.63 -8.13 20.16
C ALA A 225 7.25 -7.53 20.48
N GLN A 226 7.16 -6.23 20.73
CA GLN A 226 5.89 -5.52 20.98
C GLN A 226 4.90 -5.65 19.80
N LEU A 227 5.39 -5.54 18.56
CA LEU A 227 4.59 -5.72 17.35
C LEU A 227 4.14 -7.17 17.15
N LYS A 228 4.88 -8.15 17.71
CA LYS A 228 4.55 -9.58 17.64
C LYS A 228 3.70 -10.09 18.80
N SER A 229 3.84 -9.52 20.00
CA SER A 229 3.32 -10.09 21.26
C SER A 229 2.05 -9.44 21.80
N ASN A 230 1.57 -8.35 21.20
CA ASN A 230 0.40 -7.66 21.72
C ASN A 230 -0.90 -8.20 21.08
N PRO A 231 -1.88 -8.70 21.85
CA PRO A 231 -3.18 -9.07 21.33
C PRO A 231 -3.73 -7.92 20.51
N ALA A 232 -3.86 -8.14 19.22
CA ALA A 232 -4.13 -7.09 18.27
C ALA A 232 -5.60 -6.63 18.30
N MET A 233 -6.29 -6.80 19.43
CA MET A 233 -7.67 -6.38 19.65
C MET A 233 -7.78 -4.91 20.07
N ASP A 234 -6.75 -4.37 20.75
CA ASP A 234 -6.82 -3.03 21.36
C ASP A 234 -6.22 -1.91 20.49
N GLY A 235 -5.88 -2.20 19.23
CA GLY A 235 -5.27 -1.20 18.33
C GLY A 235 -3.82 -0.83 18.68
N ALA A 236 -3.17 -1.60 19.55
CA ALA A 236 -1.82 -1.31 20.03
C ALA A 236 -0.74 -1.41 18.95
N ILE A 237 -0.93 -2.23 17.92
CA ILE A 237 0.03 -2.38 16.83
C ILE A 237 0.11 -1.09 15.98
N PRO A 238 -1.00 -0.53 15.45
CA PRO A 238 -0.98 0.79 14.81
C PRO A 238 -0.35 1.91 15.66
N MET A 239 -0.62 1.94 16.98
CA MET A 239 -0.01 2.92 17.89
C MET A 239 1.50 2.71 18.00
N ALA A 240 1.95 1.46 18.16
CA ALA A 240 3.38 1.14 18.19
C ALA A 240 4.08 1.49 16.86
N ILE A 241 3.44 1.25 15.71
CA ILE A 241 3.97 1.66 14.40
C ILE A 241 4.19 3.17 14.37
N TYR A 242 3.22 3.95 14.84
CA TYR A 242 3.34 5.42 14.94
C TYR A 242 4.48 5.83 15.90
N ASP A 243 4.57 5.24 17.09
CA ASP A 243 5.60 5.56 18.09
C ASP A 243 7.02 5.25 17.59
N ILE A 244 7.18 4.17 16.81
CA ILE A 244 8.46 3.82 16.20
C ILE A 244 8.75 4.77 15.04
N ALA A 245 7.74 5.11 14.22
CA ALA A 245 7.88 6.08 13.13
C ALA A 245 8.31 7.46 13.65
N GLN A 246 7.83 7.87 14.83
CA GLN A 246 8.21 9.12 15.49
C GLN A 246 9.71 9.26 15.76
N LYS A 247 10.42 8.14 15.91
CA LYS A 247 11.87 8.11 16.16
C LYS A 247 12.69 8.18 14.88
N GLN A 248 12.06 8.16 13.70
CA GLN A 248 12.76 8.10 12.42
C GLN A 248 13.10 9.49 11.90
N ALA A 249 14.14 9.57 11.06
CA ALA A 249 14.65 10.83 10.51
C ALA A 249 13.64 11.57 9.60
N PHE A 250 12.71 10.84 8.96
CA PHE A 250 11.69 11.45 8.09
C PHE A 250 10.52 12.06 8.87
N PHE A 251 10.46 11.88 10.18
CA PHE A 251 9.26 12.21 10.94
C PHE A 251 9.11 13.73 11.11
N THR A 252 8.01 14.26 10.58
CA THR A 252 7.61 15.66 10.72
C THR A 252 6.16 15.76 11.22
N PRO A 253 5.70 16.92 11.70
CA PRO A 253 4.31 17.11 12.09
C PRO A 253 3.30 16.81 10.96
N GLU A 254 3.67 17.01 9.69
CA GLU A 254 2.86 16.65 8.51
C GLU A 254 2.74 15.14 8.33
N VAL A 255 3.80 14.39 8.63
CA VAL A 255 3.77 12.92 8.64
C VAL A 255 2.82 12.44 9.74
N ALA A 256 2.92 13.02 10.94
CA ALA A 256 2.03 12.69 12.04
C ALA A 256 0.56 13.02 11.73
N GLU A 257 0.29 14.15 11.08
CA GLU A 257 -1.03 14.48 10.54
C GLU A 257 -1.50 13.44 9.52
N SER A 258 -0.61 12.97 8.64
CA SER A 258 -0.95 11.92 7.66
C SER A 258 -1.37 10.61 8.34
N PHE A 259 -0.69 10.19 9.41
CA PHE A 259 -1.12 9.06 10.24
C PHE A 259 -2.49 9.30 10.87
N PHE A 260 -2.70 10.48 11.44
CA PHE A 260 -3.96 10.83 12.07
C PHE A 260 -5.13 10.81 11.07
N LEU A 261 -4.94 11.36 9.87
CA LEU A 261 -5.94 11.34 8.80
C LEU A 261 -6.23 9.92 8.31
N LEU A 262 -5.18 9.10 8.18
CA LEU A 262 -5.32 7.68 7.86
C LEU A 262 -6.16 6.97 8.91
N PHE A 263 -5.81 7.06 10.19
CA PHE A 263 -6.55 6.39 11.27
C PHE A 263 -8.00 6.86 11.35
N SER A 264 -8.23 8.16 11.18
CA SER A 264 -9.56 8.76 11.19
C SER A 264 -10.45 8.35 10.01
N SER A 265 -9.88 7.76 8.95
CA SER A 265 -10.67 7.20 7.85
C SER A 265 -11.42 5.90 8.20
N PHE A 266 -10.98 5.17 9.23
CA PHE A 266 -11.54 3.89 9.66
C PHE A 266 -12.71 4.05 10.65
N LYS A 267 -13.77 4.76 10.21
CA LYS A 267 -14.90 5.20 11.06
C LYS A 267 -15.68 4.06 11.75
N THR A 268 -15.64 2.86 11.19
CA THR A 268 -16.41 1.71 11.70
C THR A 268 -15.70 0.93 12.79
N LEU A 269 -14.42 1.22 13.05
CA LEU A 269 -13.59 0.46 13.97
C LEU A 269 -13.75 0.97 15.40
N SER A 270 -14.05 0.06 16.34
CA SER A 270 -14.26 0.39 17.75
C SER A 270 -13.05 1.01 18.46
N THR A 271 -11.82 0.61 18.10
CA THR A 271 -10.57 1.12 18.69
C THR A 271 -10.04 2.39 18.01
N GLN A 272 -10.67 2.84 16.92
CA GLN A 272 -10.19 4.01 16.16
C GLN A 272 -10.08 5.29 16.99
N PRO A 273 -11.06 5.65 17.87
CA PRO A 273 -10.95 6.87 18.68
C PRO A 273 -9.71 6.85 19.58
N THR A 274 -9.39 5.72 20.19
CA THR A 274 -8.20 5.55 21.04
C THR A 274 -6.92 5.76 20.25
N ILE A 275 -6.83 5.19 19.04
CA ILE A 275 -5.65 5.31 18.17
C ILE A 275 -5.47 6.76 17.71
N SER A 276 -6.55 7.42 17.25
CA SER A 276 -6.48 8.82 16.81
C SER A 276 -6.16 9.77 17.96
N GLN A 277 -6.69 9.51 19.16
CA GLN A 277 -6.37 10.32 20.34
C GLN A 277 -4.89 10.19 20.73
N HIS A 278 -4.32 8.99 20.68
CA HIS A 278 -2.89 8.77 20.94
C HIS A 278 -2.00 9.62 20.03
N VAL A 279 -2.31 9.67 18.73
CA VAL A 279 -1.57 10.52 17.77
C VAL A 279 -1.75 12.00 18.10
N LEU A 280 -2.98 12.43 18.42
CA LEU A 280 -3.27 13.83 18.76
C LEU A 280 -2.56 14.26 20.06
N ASP A 281 -2.51 13.41 21.08
CA ASP A 281 -1.82 13.67 22.33
C ASP A 281 -0.30 13.78 22.11
N SER A 282 0.25 12.89 21.27
CA SER A 282 1.64 12.98 20.85
C SER A 282 1.95 14.30 20.12
N LEU A 283 1.08 14.72 19.19
CA LEU A 283 1.22 15.97 18.45
C LEU A 283 1.12 17.20 19.38
N ASN A 284 0.15 17.21 20.29
CA ASN A 284 -0.01 18.29 21.27
C ASN A 284 1.18 18.39 22.21
N LYS A 285 1.81 17.28 22.60
CA LYS A 285 2.98 17.27 23.48
C LYS A 285 4.25 17.75 22.78
N ALA A 286 4.46 17.33 21.53
CA ALA A 286 5.68 17.63 20.79
C ALA A 286 5.62 18.96 20.02
N TYR A 287 4.45 19.28 19.44
CA TYR A 287 4.25 20.41 18.53
C TYR A 287 2.92 21.16 18.79
N PRO A 288 2.71 21.77 19.98
CA PRO A 288 1.40 22.30 20.39
C PRO A 288 0.74 23.32 19.44
N ASN A 289 1.54 24.19 18.82
CA ASN A 289 1.06 25.32 18.00
C ASN A 289 1.33 25.14 16.50
N HIS A 290 1.75 23.96 16.08
CA HIS A 290 2.05 23.68 14.68
C HIS A 290 0.75 23.56 13.85
N PRO A 291 0.70 24.05 12.59
CA PRO A 291 -0.50 23.99 11.75
C PRO A 291 -1.10 22.59 11.64
N SER A 292 -0.26 21.57 11.48
CA SER A 292 -0.68 20.16 11.40
C SER A 292 -1.36 19.68 12.70
N THR A 293 -0.81 20.04 13.87
CA THR A 293 -1.41 19.74 15.19
C THR A 293 -2.75 20.46 15.35
N CYS A 294 -2.77 21.75 15.03
CA CYS A 294 -3.99 22.56 15.06
C CYS A 294 -5.05 21.96 14.13
N ASN A 295 -4.69 21.57 12.91
CA ASN A 295 -5.62 20.96 11.95
C ASN A 295 -6.21 19.65 12.49
N CYS A 296 -5.37 18.78 13.06
CA CYS A 296 -5.84 17.53 13.68
C CYS A 296 -6.81 17.80 14.84
N TYR A 297 -6.46 18.73 15.73
CA TYR A 297 -7.27 19.13 16.87
C TYR A 297 -8.60 19.78 16.45
N ILE A 298 -8.58 20.65 15.45
CA ILE A 298 -9.77 21.33 14.94
C ILE A 298 -10.78 20.30 14.42
N ARG A 299 -10.30 19.27 13.70
CA ARG A 299 -11.16 18.29 13.03
C ARG A 299 -11.60 17.12 13.92
N GLU A 300 -10.96 16.93 15.08
CA GLU A 300 -11.27 15.87 16.06
C GLU A 300 -12.79 15.66 16.34
N PRO A 301 -13.61 16.71 16.59
CA PRO A 301 -15.01 16.55 16.97
C PRO A 301 -15.93 15.96 15.90
N ILE A 302 -15.49 15.98 14.64
CA ILE A 302 -16.28 15.49 13.50
C ILE A 302 -15.68 14.23 12.88
N HIS A 303 -14.56 13.73 13.41
CA HIS A 303 -13.99 12.46 12.96
C HIS A 303 -14.91 11.30 13.30
N GLY A 304 -14.96 10.30 12.42
CA GLY A 304 -15.87 9.16 12.59
C GLY A 304 -17.35 9.44 12.25
N LEU A 305 -17.77 10.70 12.19
CA LEU A 305 -19.19 11.04 11.96
C LEU A 305 -19.59 10.99 10.48
N GLN A 306 -20.86 10.66 10.23
CA GLN A 306 -21.48 10.78 8.91
C GLN A 306 -22.03 12.20 8.71
N THR A 307 -21.92 12.73 7.49
CA THR A 307 -22.27 14.11 7.15
C THR A 307 -23.75 14.43 7.32
N ASN A 308 -24.62 13.42 7.30
CA ASN A 308 -26.08 13.52 7.42
C ASN A 308 -26.58 13.45 8.88
N THR A 309 -25.69 13.33 9.87
CA THR A 309 -26.08 13.11 11.27
C THR A 309 -26.11 14.43 12.04
N ALA A 310 -27.06 14.60 12.97
CA ALA A 310 -27.15 15.79 13.82
C ALA A 310 -25.88 16.03 14.67
N ASP A 311 -25.18 14.95 15.04
CA ASP A 311 -23.90 15.00 15.73
C ASP A 311 -22.80 15.64 14.88
N PHE A 312 -22.83 15.44 13.56
CA PHE A 312 -21.90 16.10 12.65
C PHE A 312 -22.12 17.61 12.63
N ALA A 313 -23.37 18.07 12.56
CA ALA A 313 -23.68 19.49 12.64
C ALA A 313 -23.30 20.10 14.01
N ARG A 314 -23.44 19.35 15.11
CA ARG A 314 -22.98 19.77 16.44
C ARG A 314 -21.46 19.86 16.49
N GLY A 315 -20.75 18.84 16.02
CA GLY A 315 -19.30 18.80 15.96
C GLY A 315 -18.74 19.92 15.07
N LEU A 316 -19.40 20.23 13.95
CA LEU A 316 -18.96 21.29 13.04
C LEU A 316 -18.98 22.67 13.70
N ARG A 317 -19.93 22.94 14.61
CA ARG A 317 -19.91 24.19 15.40
C ARG A 317 -18.67 24.25 16.30
N THR A 318 -18.30 23.14 16.92
CA THR A 318 -17.06 23.05 17.71
C THR A 318 -15.82 23.21 16.83
N VAL A 319 -15.81 22.63 15.63
CA VAL A 319 -14.73 22.78 14.64
C VAL A 319 -14.53 24.24 14.28
N LEU A 320 -15.61 24.98 13.97
CA LEU A 320 -15.53 26.40 13.60
C LEU A 320 -15.06 27.27 14.76
N ALA A 321 -15.50 26.98 16.00
CA ALA A 321 -15.00 27.67 17.19
C ALA A 321 -13.50 27.41 17.39
N ARG A 322 -13.07 26.14 17.34
CA ARG A 322 -11.66 25.76 17.45
C ARG A 322 -10.81 26.36 16.33
N LEU A 323 -11.34 26.48 15.11
CA LEU A 323 -10.64 27.09 13.99
C LEU A 323 -10.36 28.57 14.26
N GLY A 324 -11.36 29.32 14.76
CA GLY A 324 -11.17 30.72 15.16
C GLY A 324 -10.04 30.86 16.20
N ASP A 325 -10.14 30.11 17.30
CA ASP A 325 -9.15 30.16 18.38
C ASP A 325 -7.73 29.78 17.91
N LYS A 326 -7.62 28.76 17.06
CA LYS A 326 -6.32 28.26 16.61
C LYS A 326 -5.71 29.10 15.51
N LEU A 327 -6.49 29.78 14.65
CA LEU A 327 -5.94 30.72 13.68
C LEU A 327 -5.19 31.87 14.35
N ASP A 328 -5.50 32.21 15.61
CA ASP A 328 -4.78 33.26 16.34
C ASP A 328 -3.49 32.77 17.01
N VAL A 329 -3.43 31.49 17.38
CA VAL A 329 -2.31 30.91 18.17
C VAL A 329 -1.30 30.14 17.31
N THR A 330 -1.67 29.75 16.09
CA THR A 330 -0.84 28.89 15.23
C THR A 330 0.41 29.61 14.73
N THR A 331 1.51 28.88 14.59
CA THR A 331 2.80 29.41 14.10
C THR A 331 2.75 29.92 12.66
N ASP A 332 1.95 29.26 11.81
CA ASP A 332 1.72 29.64 10.41
C ASP A 332 0.23 29.63 10.09
N LYS A 333 -0.36 30.83 9.98
CA LYS A 333 -1.78 31.02 9.69
C LYS A 333 -2.12 30.64 8.25
N ILE A 334 -1.22 30.90 7.30
CA ILE A 334 -1.43 30.66 5.88
C ILE A 334 -1.49 29.16 5.63
N GLU A 335 -0.55 28.41 6.20
CA GLU A 335 -0.52 26.95 6.05
C GLU A 335 -1.71 26.27 6.72
N LEU A 336 -2.13 26.74 7.91
CA LEU A 336 -3.35 26.24 8.56
C LEU A 336 -4.60 26.56 7.72
N GLY A 337 -4.70 27.77 7.18
CA GLY A 337 -5.77 28.19 6.28
C GLY A 337 -5.84 27.31 5.03
N ARG A 338 -4.70 27.07 4.38
CA ARG A 338 -4.58 26.20 3.20
C ARG A 338 -5.00 24.76 3.50
N LYS A 339 -4.53 24.17 4.61
CA LYS A 339 -4.93 22.81 5.04
C LYS A 339 -6.43 22.72 5.32
N THR A 340 -6.98 23.74 5.98
CA THR A 340 -8.41 23.81 6.32
C THR A 340 -9.26 23.98 5.05
N ALA A 341 -8.85 24.83 4.11
CA ALA A 341 -9.53 25.00 2.83
C ALA A 341 -9.54 23.70 2.01
N ALA A 342 -8.40 23.00 1.91
CA ALA A 342 -8.33 21.71 1.23
C ALA A 342 -9.23 20.65 1.88
N TRP A 343 -9.34 20.67 3.21
CA TRP A 343 -10.29 19.82 3.94
C TRP A 343 -11.74 20.17 3.60
N ILE A 344 -12.10 21.46 3.59
CA ILE A 344 -13.44 21.94 3.21
C ILE A 344 -13.79 21.53 1.78
N ASP A 345 -12.86 21.71 0.83
CA ASP A 345 -13.04 21.32 -0.58
C ASP A 345 -13.36 19.83 -0.72
N GLY A 346 -12.70 18.99 0.08
CA GLY A 346 -13.01 17.57 0.15
C GLY A 346 -14.44 17.25 0.58
N TYR A 347 -15.02 18.05 1.49
CA TYR A 347 -16.41 17.89 1.92
C TYR A 347 -17.41 18.50 0.92
N LEU A 348 -17.07 19.63 0.29
CA LEU A 348 -17.91 20.25 -0.75
C LEU A 348 -18.03 19.36 -2.00
N ALA A 349 -17.00 18.56 -2.29
CA ALA A 349 -17.03 17.57 -3.37
C ALA A 349 -17.95 16.37 -3.07
N LEU A 350 -18.39 16.17 -1.82
CA LEU A 350 -19.31 15.09 -1.47
C LEU A 350 -20.75 15.43 -1.88
N GLY A 351 -21.43 14.47 -2.52
CA GLY A 351 -22.87 14.53 -2.74
C GLY A 351 -23.63 14.26 -1.43
N GLY A 352 -24.74 14.97 -1.21
CA GLY A 352 -25.64 14.74 -0.06
C GLY A 352 -25.29 15.50 1.22
N LEU A 353 -24.53 16.59 1.11
CA LEU A 353 -24.36 17.55 2.20
C LEU A 353 -25.61 18.43 2.31
N ASP A 354 -26.05 18.71 3.54
CA ASP A 354 -27.12 19.68 3.81
C ASP A 354 -26.79 21.08 3.24
N ASP A 355 -27.78 21.75 2.65
CA ASP A 355 -27.57 23.05 1.98
C ASP A 355 -27.10 24.13 2.95
N GLY A 356 -27.57 24.12 4.20
CA GLY A 356 -27.14 25.05 5.24
C GLY A 356 -25.69 24.78 5.67
N ILE A 357 -25.32 23.51 5.82
CA ILE A 357 -23.93 23.12 6.11
C ILE A 357 -23.01 23.51 4.96
N ARG A 358 -23.42 23.28 3.71
CA ARG A 358 -22.67 23.66 2.51
C ARG A 358 -22.40 25.16 2.49
N GLN A 359 -23.42 25.98 2.70
CA GLN A 359 -23.28 27.43 2.72
C GLN A 359 -22.30 27.91 3.80
N VAL A 360 -22.34 27.31 5.00
CA VAL A 360 -21.41 27.63 6.09
C VAL A 360 -19.97 27.28 5.72
N LEU A 361 -19.76 26.12 5.09
CA LEU A 361 -18.43 25.69 4.63
C LEU A 361 -17.89 26.60 3.52
N GLU A 362 -18.71 26.98 2.53
CA GLU A 362 -18.33 27.92 1.47
C GLU A 362 -17.95 29.30 2.03
N LEU A 363 -18.74 29.84 2.96
CA LEU A 363 -18.44 31.10 3.64
C LEU A 363 -17.13 31.02 4.44
N THR A 364 -16.90 29.89 5.11
CA THR A 364 -15.66 29.67 5.88
C THR A 364 -14.46 29.58 4.95
N ARG A 365 -14.57 28.84 3.84
CA ARG A 365 -13.54 28.74 2.79
C ARG A 365 -13.18 30.12 2.23
N GLY A 366 -14.17 30.94 1.88
CA GLY A 366 -13.93 32.29 1.36
C GLY A 366 -13.21 33.22 2.36
N LYS A 367 -13.49 33.07 3.66
CA LYS A 367 -12.76 33.83 4.71
C LYS A 367 -11.30 33.39 4.83
N LEU A 368 -10.99 32.13 4.58
CA LEU A 368 -9.63 31.59 4.64
C LEU A 368 -8.77 31.95 3.42
N GLU A 369 -9.38 32.27 2.27
CA GLU A 369 -8.65 32.76 1.09
C GLU A 369 -8.28 34.26 1.19
N LEU A 370 -8.96 35.00 2.08
CA LEU A 370 -8.76 36.44 2.30
C LEU A 370 -7.84 36.76 3.50
N ALA A 371 -7.45 35.75 4.27
CA ALA A 371 -6.63 35.84 5.47
C ALA A 371 -5.21 35.31 5.21
#